data_AF-A0A6N8JPY5-F1
#
_entry.id   AF-A0A6N8JPY5-F1
#
_cell.length_a   1.000
_cell.length_b   1.000
_cell.length_c   1.000
_cell.angle_alpha   90.00
_cell.angle_beta   90.00
_cell.angle_gamma   90.00
#
_symmetry.space_group_name_H-M   'P 1'
#
loop_
_entity.id
_entity.type
_entity.pdbx_description
1 polymer ?
#
loop_
_entity_poly.entity_id
_entity_poly.type
_entity_poly.pdbx_seq_one_letter_code
_entity_poly.pdbx_strand_id
1 'polypeptide(L)' 'MKELNIREVIGLIADSLAEGDRATVAIERKEGGEGCGLNVLKSPSYVLDAVQDNGYYAAPDFGGTVIAAEEVR' A
#
# COMPACT_ATOMS: atom_id res chain seq x y z
N MET A 1 18.14 0.94 0.10
CA MET A 1 16.68 0.99 -0.11
C MET A 1 16.15 -0.41 0.06
N LYS A 2 15.36 -0.62 1.11
CA LYS A 2 14.51 -1.80 1.24
C LYS A 2 13.46 -1.75 0.11
N GLU A 3 13.35 -2.82 -0.65
CA GLU A 3 12.35 -2.90 -1.73
C GLU A 3 10.96 -3.16 -1.14
N LEU A 4 9.92 -2.56 -1.74
CA LEU A 4 8.54 -2.79 -1.33
C LEU A 4 8.13 -4.23 -1.66
N ASN A 5 7.84 -5.02 -0.62
CA ASN A 5 7.23 -6.33 -0.80
C ASN A 5 5.72 -6.21 -1.03
N ILE A 6 5.32 -6.01 -2.29
CA ILE A 6 3.91 -5.80 -2.65
C ILE A 6 3.02 -6.99 -2.24
N ARG A 7 3.52 -8.22 -2.33
CA ARG A 7 2.72 -9.41 -1.99
C ARG A 7 2.33 -9.41 -0.51
N GLU A 8 3.27 -9.03 0.35
CA GLU A 8 3.05 -8.92 1.78
C GLU A 8 2.05 -7.82 2.09
N VAL A 9 2.20 -6.62 1.51
CA VAL A 9 1.24 -5.52 1.71
C VAL A 9 -0.16 -5.89 1.23
N ILE A 10 -0.29 -6.53 0.05
CA ILE A 10 -1.60 -6.96 -0.46
C ILE A 10 -2.21 -8.03 0.46
N GLY A 11 -1.40 -8.95 1.01
CA GLY A 11 -1.84 -9.90 2.02
C GLY A 11 -2.39 -9.21 3.26
N LEU A 12 -1.64 -8.25 3.81
CA LEU A 12 -2.07 -7.46 4.97
C LEU A 12 -3.38 -6.71 4.72
N ILE A 13 -3.52 -6.09 3.54
CA ILE A 13 -4.77 -5.41 3.14
C ILE A 13 -5.93 -6.41 3.12
N ALA A 14 -5.73 -7.59 2.53
CA ALA A 14 -6.77 -8.61 2.43
C ALA A 14 -7.15 -9.18 3.80
N ASP A 15 -6.17 -9.47 4.66
CA ASP A 15 -6.38 -10.03 6.00
C ASP A 15 -7.04 -9.03 6.97
N SER A 16 -6.86 -7.74 6.72
CA SER A 16 -7.43 -6.67 7.56
C SER A 16 -8.89 -6.35 7.22
N LEU A 17 -9.35 -6.65 6.00
CA LEU A 17 -10.69 -6.26 5.55
C LEU A 17 -11.79 -6.97 6.34
N ALA A 18 -12.73 -6.19 6.89
CA ALA A 18 -13.95 -6.72 7.48
C ALA A 18 -14.90 -7.27 6.40
N GLU A 19 -15.82 -8.15 6.81
CA GLU A 19 -16.83 -8.70 5.91
C GLU A 19 -17.67 -7.58 5.26
N GLY A 20 -17.76 -7.59 3.93
CA GLY A 20 -18.51 -6.60 3.15
C GLY A 20 -17.73 -5.32 2.81
N ASP A 21 -16.56 -5.10 3.40
CA ASP A 21 -15.70 -3.98 3.06
C ASP A 21 -14.90 -4.23 1.78
N ARG A 22 -14.37 -3.14 1.22
CA ARG A 22 -13.59 -3.17 -0.02
C ARG A 22 -12.41 -2.22 0.03
N ALA A 23 -11.26 -2.72 -0.40
CA ALA A 23 -10.12 -1.91 -0.80
C ALA A 23 -9.93 -1.93 -2.33
N THR A 24 -9.44 -0.82 -2.89
CA THR A 24 -9.05 -0.69 -4.29
C THR A 24 -7.59 -0.27 -4.34
N VAL A 25 -6.78 -1.02 -5.06
CA VAL A 25 -5.33 -0.79 -5.19
C VAL A 25 -4.93 -0.70 -6.65
N ALA A 26 -3.91 0.10 -6.95
CA ALA A 26 -3.21 0.17 -8.22
C ALA A 26 -1.77 -0.28 -8.03
N ILE A 27 -1.31 -1.17 -8.91
CA ILE A 27 0.09 -1.62 -8.96
C ILE A 27 0.64 -1.17 -10.30
N GLU A 28 1.71 -0.38 -10.26
CA GLU A 28 2.27 0.26 -11.44
C GLU A 28 3.74 -0.08 -11.59
N ARG A 29 4.21 -0.24 -12.82
CA ARG A 29 5.65 -0.36 -13.07
C ARG A 29 6.29 1.00 -12.88
N LYS A 30 7.36 1.05 -12.08
CA LYS A 30 8.14 2.28 -11.92
C LYS A 30 8.81 2.66 -13.24
N GLU A 31 8.92 3.96 -13.49
CA GLU A 31 9.75 4.46 -14.60
C GLU A 31 11.19 3.92 -14.45
N GLY A 32 11.78 3.45 -15.54
CA GLY A 32 13.09 2.80 -15.51
C GLY A 32 13.08 1.28 -15.26
N GLY A 33 11.90 0.67 -15.04
CA GLY A 33 11.68 -0.78 -15.19
C GLY A 33 12.01 -1.67 -13.99
N GLU A 34 12.69 -1.15 -12.96
CA GLU A 34 12.97 -1.92 -11.74
C GLU A 34 11.89 -1.70 -10.68
N GLY A 35 11.29 -2.82 -10.23
CA GLY A 35 10.23 -2.83 -9.21
C GLY A 35 8.86 -2.33 -9.69
N CYS A 36 7.91 -2.39 -8.77
CA CYS A 36 6.57 -1.82 -8.93
C CYS A 36 6.27 -0.86 -7.76
N GLY A 37 5.42 0.14 -8.00
CA GLY A 37 4.78 0.94 -6.97
C GLY A 37 3.43 0.34 -6.57
N LEU A 38 2.95 0.72 -5.39
CA LEU A 38 1.62 0.37 -4.89
C LEU A 38 0.92 1.63 -4.40
N ASN A 39 -0.30 1.86 -4.90
CA ASN A 39 -1.16 2.95 -4.49
C ASN A 39 -2.52 2.39 -4.03
N VAL A 40 -2.96 2.77 -2.83
CA VAL A 40 -4.28 2.45 -2.30
C VAL A 40 -5.23 3.60 -2.65
N LEU A 41 -6.13 3.37 -3.61
CA LEU A 41 -7.05 4.39 -4.10
C LEU A 41 -8.26 4.58 -3.18
N LYS A 42 -8.69 3.49 -2.53
CA LYS A 42 -9.81 3.50 -1.60
C LYS A 42 -9.66 2.36 -0.61
N SER A 43 -9.78 2.64 0.67
CA SER A 43 -9.92 1.63 1.72
C SER A 43 -10.55 2.26 2.97
N PRO A 44 -11.10 1.47 3.88
CA PRO A 44 -11.29 1.88 5.26
C PRO A 44 -9.95 2.30 5.90
N SER A 45 -9.97 3.22 6.86
CA SER A 45 -8.74 3.74 7.49
C SER A 45 -7.98 2.65 8.25
N TYR A 46 -8.68 1.74 8.93
CA TYR A 46 -8.08 0.65 9.69
C TYR A 46 -7.20 -0.28 8.84
N VAL A 47 -7.45 -0.35 7.53
CA VAL A 47 -6.62 -1.12 6.60
C VAL A 47 -5.24 -0.46 6.42
N LEU A 48 -5.20 0.87 6.35
CA LEU A 48 -3.94 1.62 6.26
C LEU A 48 -3.18 1.56 7.57
N ASP A 49 -3.89 1.65 8.70
CA ASP A 49 -3.30 1.49 10.04
C ASP A 49 -2.59 0.13 10.16
N ALA A 50 -3.24 -0.97 9.74
CA ALA A 50 -2.65 -2.30 9.76
C ALA A 50 -1.39 -2.42 8.87
N VAL A 51 -1.36 -1.75 7.71
CA VAL A 51 -0.17 -1.69 6.85
C VAL A 51 0.96 -0.94 7.55
N GLN A 52 0.67 0.17 8.22
CA GLN A 52 1.65 0.97 8.95
C GLN A 52 2.20 0.24 10.20
N ASP A 53 1.34 -0.46 10.93
CA ASP A 53 1.71 -1.28 12.09
C ASP A 53 2.69 -2.42 11.73
N ASN A 54 2.72 -2.83 10.45
CA ASN A 54 3.66 -3.80 9.91
C ASN A 54 4.94 -3.17 9.33
N GLY A 55 5.21 -1.90 9.64
CA GLY A 55 6.46 -1.22 9.32
C GLY A 55 6.55 -0.70 7.88
N TYR A 56 5.41 -0.54 7.20
CA TYR A 56 5.33 0.18 5.95
C TYR A 56 4.93 1.65 6.17
N TYR A 57 5.23 2.47 5.18
CA TYR A 57 4.89 3.89 5.18
C TYR A 57 3.74 4.13 4.22
N ALA A 58 2.77 4.91 4.66
CA ALA A 58 1.64 5.36 3.85
C ALA A 58 1.73 6.89 3.71
N ALA A 59 1.79 7.38 2.47
CA ALA A 59 1.85 8.79 2.17
C ALA A 59 0.71 9.17 1.22
N PRO A 60 0.04 10.32 1.44
CA PRO A 60 -1.01 10.77 0.53
C PRO A 60 -0.41 11.01 -0.86
N ASP A 61 -1.12 10.55 -1.88
CA ASP A 61 -0.79 10.77 -3.29
C ASP A 61 -2.08 11.14 -4.04
N PHE A 62 -1.98 11.84 -5.17
CA PHE A 62 -3.13 12.44 -5.88
C PHE A 62 -4.29 11.45 -6.12
N GLY A 63 -5.28 11.43 -5.23
CA GLY A 63 -6.45 10.55 -5.30
C GLY A 63 -6.28 9.16 -4.66
N GLY A 64 -5.23 8.94 -3.87
CA GLY A 64 -4.94 7.69 -3.18
C GLY A 64 -3.90 7.82 -2.07
N THR A 65 -3.21 6.73 -1.79
CA THR A 65 -2.16 6.63 -0.77
C THR A 65 -1.07 5.70 -1.28
N VAL A 66 0.12 6.25 -1.50
CA VAL A 66 1.30 5.46 -1.87
C VAL A 66 1.79 4.69 -0.67
N ILE A 67 2.09 3.41 -0.88
CA ILE A 67 2.74 2.56 0.12
C ILE A 67 4.22 2.39 -0.23
N ALA A 68 5.08 2.62 0.75
CA ALA A 68 6.53 2.53 0.62
C ALA A 68 7.15 1.71 1.76
N ALA A 69 8.33 1.15 1.50
CA ALA A 69 9.10 0.40 2.50
C ALA A 69 9.94 1.30 3.43
N GLU A 70 10.06 2.59 3.10
CA GLU A 70 10.82 3.61 3.82
C GLU A 70 10.03 4.93 3.76
N GLU A 71 10.32 5.86 4.67
CA GLU A 71 9.66 7.16 4.76
C GLU A 71 9.78 7.94 3.43
N VAL A 72 8.64 8.36 2.88
CA VAL A 72 8.59 9.13 1.64
C VAL A 72 8.83 10.61 2.00
N ARG A 73 9.98 11.16 1.59
CA ARG A 73 10.31 12.59 1.73
C ARG A 73 10.04 13.37 0.46
#